data_AF-A0ABD3XRK8-F1
#
_entry.id   AF-A0ABD3XRK8-F1
#
_cell.length_a   1.000
_cell.length_b   1.000
_cell.length_c   1.000
_cell.angle_alpha   90.00
_cell.angle_beta   90.00
_cell.angle_gamma   90.00
#
_symmetry.space_group_name_H-M   'P 1'
#
loop_
_entity.id
_entity.type
_entity.pdbx_description
1 polymer ?
#
loop_
_entity_poly.entity_id
_entity_poly.type
_entity_poly.pdbx_seq_one_letter_code
_entity_poly.pdbx_strand_id
1 'polypeptide(L)'
;MFKENGSLKKHMRLHSGEKPFKCEVCEKMFTHNSNLKEHMRTHTAEKPFKCDLCEKSFTQIGNLKKHMRIHTGEKPFKCDICEKMFADNGHLKQHMRIHTGENLFKCEICEKMFTQNSHFKKQMILHTGEKKIQM
;
A
#
# COMPACT_ATOMS: atom_id res chain seq x y z
N MET A 1 21.88 16.07 -0.74
CA MET A 1 22.98 16.60 0.10
C MET A 1 22.61 16.38 1.56
N PHE A 2 23.37 15.60 2.32
CA PHE A 2 23.10 15.35 3.75
C PHE A 2 23.75 16.42 4.59
N LYS A 3 22.99 17.04 5.50
CA LYS A 3 23.49 18.11 6.39
C LYS A 3 24.32 17.57 7.56
N GLU A 4 24.25 16.27 7.86
CA GLU A 4 24.89 15.63 9.02
C GLU A 4 25.33 14.18 8.74
N ASN A 5 26.45 13.75 9.34
CA ASN A 5 27.03 12.41 9.17
C ASN A 5 26.10 11.28 9.66
N GLY A 6 25.37 11.50 10.76
CA GLY A 6 24.40 10.52 11.27
C GLY A 6 23.22 10.26 10.32
N SER A 7 22.81 11.30 9.57
CA SER A 7 21.77 11.21 8.55
C SER A 7 22.27 10.47 7.31
N LEU A 8 23.53 10.69 6.91
CA LEU A 8 24.17 9.92 5.85
C LEU A 8 24.28 8.43 6.22
N LYS A 9 24.75 8.09 7.43
CA LYS A 9 24.84 6.70 7.89
C LYS A 9 23.48 5.99 7.86
N LYS A 10 22.41 6.66 8.33
CA LYS A 10 21.04 6.12 8.25
C LYS A 10 20.59 5.91 6.80
N HIS A 11 20.90 6.85 5.90
CA HIS A 11 20.58 6.72 4.48
C HIS A 11 21.32 5.56 3.82
N MET A 12 22.61 5.36 4.12
CA MET A 12 23.42 4.30 3.53
C MET A 12 22.90 2.88 3.82
N ARG A 13 22.08 2.71 4.87
CA ARG A 13 21.40 1.44 5.14
C ARG A 13 20.41 1.04 4.04
N LEU A 14 19.86 2.00 3.30
CA LEU A 14 18.97 1.73 2.16
C LEU A 14 19.71 1.09 0.98
N HIS A 15 20.99 1.45 0.79
CA HIS A 15 21.83 0.89 -0.28
C HIS A 15 22.42 -0.46 0.11
N SER A 16 22.87 -0.61 1.36
CA SER A 16 23.46 -1.86 1.85
C SER A 16 22.43 -2.93 2.21
N GLY A 17 21.16 -2.56 2.37
CA GLY A 17 20.10 -3.47 2.84
C GLY A 17 20.17 -3.78 4.34
N GLU A 18 21.02 -3.09 5.10
CA GLU A 18 21.14 -3.26 6.56
C GLU A 18 19.79 -2.98 7.26
N LYS A 19 19.31 -3.96 8.04
CA LYS A 19 18.05 -3.89 8.77
C LYS A 19 18.26 -4.26 10.25
N PRO A 20 18.86 -3.38 11.06
CA PRO A 20 19.31 -3.73 12.40
C PRO A 20 18.17 -3.89 13.42
N PHE A 21 16.93 -3.55 13.08
CA PHE A 21 15.80 -3.57 14.01
C PHE A 21 14.89 -4.78 13.74
N LYS A 22 14.91 -5.77 14.64
CA LYS A 22 14.09 -7.00 14.54
C LYS A 22 12.77 -6.84 15.29
N CYS A 23 11.67 -7.32 14.70
CA CYS A 23 10.42 -7.55 15.42
C CYS A 23 10.51 -8.84 16.22
N GLU A 24 10.27 -8.80 17.53
CA GLU A 24 10.37 -9.98 18.39
C GLU A 24 9.17 -10.93 18.23
N VAL A 25 8.05 -10.46 17.65
CA VAL A 25 6.83 -11.26 17.49
C VAL A 25 6.83 -12.07 16.19
N CYS A 26 7.33 -11.49 15.08
CA CYS A 26 7.32 -12.16 13.77
C CYS A 26 8.68 -12.17 13.06
N GLU A 27 9.74 -11.81 13.77
CA GLU A 27 11.14 -11.81 13.30
C GLU A 27 11.45 -10.89 12.11
N LYS A 28 10.47 -10.10 11.66
CA LYS A 28 10.63 -9.18 10.55
C LYS A 28 11.65 -8.09 10.85
N MET A 29 12.53 -7.81 9.89
CA MET A 29 13.64 -6.88 10.04
C MET A 29 13.34 -5.52 9.40
N PHE A 30 13.76 -4.43 10.04
CA PHE A 30 13.52 -3.04 9.64
C PHE A 30 14.82 -2.23 9.62
N THR A 31 14.91 -1.28 8.68
CA THR A 31 16.06 -0.37 8.52
C THR A 31 16.08 0.75 9.56
N HIS A 32 14.91 1.13 10.09
CA HIS A 32 14.75 2.19 11.08
C HIS A 32 13.87 1.74 12.24
N ASN A 33 14.23 2.19 13.46
CA ASN A 33 13.47 1.88 14.67
C ASN A 33 12.03 2.43 14.62
N SER A 34 11.82 3.60 14.00
CA SER A 34 10.48 4.16 13.79
C SER A 34 9.57 3.20 13.01
N ASN A 35 10.12 2.52 12.02
CA ASN A 35 9.37 1.57 11.18
C ASN A 35 9.03 0.30 11.97
N LEU A 36 9.95 -0.17 12.82
CA LEU A 36 9.66 -1.26 13.76
C LEU A 36 8.55 -0.87 14.72
N LYS A 37 8.64 0.30 15.39
CA LYS A 37 7.62 0.79 16.33
C LYS A 37 6.25 0.92 15.66
N GLU A 38 6.20 1.43 14.44
CA GLU A 38 4.97 1.50 13.66
C GLU A 38 4.43 0.10 13.32
N HIS A 39 5.31 -0.82 12.89
CA HIS A 39 4.95 -2.20 12.62
C HIS A 39 4.39 -2.92 13.85
N MET A 40 4.92 -2.66 15.06
CA MET A 40 4.39 -3.28 16.29
C MET A 40 2.90 -3.03 16.49
N ARG A 41 2.35 -1.93 15.94
CA ARG A 41 0.90 -1.66 15.95
C ARG A 41 0.07 -2.69 15.19
N THR A 42 0.67 -3.48 14.28
CA THR A 42 -0.01 -4.60 13.62
C THR A 42 -0.19 -5.80 14.55
N HIS A 43 0.63 -5.92 15.58
CA HIS A 43 0.51 -6.97 16.59
C HIS A 43 -0.41 -6.54 17.75
N THR A 44 -0.35 -5.27 18.15
CA THR A 44 -1.18 -4.75 19.26
C THR A 44 -2.57 -4.26 18.81
N ALA A 45 -2.81 -4.17 17.51
CA ALA A 45 -3.99 -3.53 16.91
C ALA A 45 -4.21 -2.06 17.32
N GLU A 46 -3.20 -1.39 17.87
CA GLU A 46 -3.28 0.01 18.28
C GLU A 46 -3.49 0.94 17.06
N LYS A 47 -4.56 1.74 17.11
CA LYS A 47 -4.91 2.70 16.06
C LYS A 47 -5.06 4.10 16.67
N PRO A 48 -3.95 4.79 16.96
CA PRO A 48 -3.97 6.04 17.73
C PRO A 48 -4.60 7.22 16.97
N PHE A 49 -4.73 7.14 15.65
CA PHE A 49 -5.23 8.24 14.83
C PHE A 49 -6.70 8.02 14.47
N LYS A 50 -7.60 8.71 15.17
CA LYS A 50 -9.06 8.61 14.96
C LYS A 50 -9.53 9.61 13.92
N CYS A 51 -10.55 9.24 13.16
CA CYS A 51 -11.30 10.18 12.32
C CYS A 51 -12.33 10.90 13.19
N ASP A 52 -12.44 12.21 13.04
CA ASP A 52 -13.42 13.00 13.81
C ASP A 52 -14.82 12.99 13.15
N LEU A 53 -14.93 12.47 11.93
CA LEU A 53 -16.16 12.43 11.14
C LEU A 53 -16.79 11.03 11.04
N CYS A 54 -16.10 9.99 11.52
CA CYS A 54 -16.63 8.63 11.61
C CYS A 54 -15.83 7.78 12.60
N GLU A 55 -16.30 6.58 12.92
CA GLU A 55 -15.67 5.70 13.92
C GLU A 55 -14.33 5.06 13.49
N LYS A 56 -13.84 5.37 12.28
CA LYS A 56 -12.62 4.75 11.75
C LYS A 56 -11.37 5.29 12.45
N SER A 57 -10.46 4.38 12.79
CA SER A 57 -9.16 4.68 13.37
C SER A 57 -8.03 4.04 12.55
N PHE A 58 -6.85 4.67 12.55
CA PHE A 58 -5.71 4.32 11.73
C PHE A 58 -4.43 4.16 12.56
N THR A 59 -3.54 3.29 12.09
CA THR A 59 -2.21 3.04 12.70
C THR A 59 -1.21 4.14 12.39
N GLN A 60 -1.45 4.95 11.35
CA GLN A 60 -0.58 6.02 10.88
C GLN A 60 -1.39 7.28 10.53
N ILE A 61 -0.82 8.45 10.81
CA ILE A 61 -1.45 9.74 10.51
C ILE A 61 -1.61 9.99 9.00
N GLY A 62 -0.68 9.51 8.17
CA GLY A 62 -0.79 9.62 6.71
C GLY A 62 -2.01 8.90 6.16
N ASN A 63 -2.35 7.74 6.74
CA ASN A 63 -3.54 6.98 6.37
C ASN A 63 -4.83 7.71 6.78
N LEU A 64 -4.84 8.34 7.97
CA LEU A 64 -5.95 9.21 8.38
C LEU A 64 -6.12 10.37 7.40
N LYS A 65 -5.05 11.11 7.06
CA LYS A 65 -5.09 12.22 6.10
C LYS A 65 -5.65 11.79 4.74
N LYS A 66 -5.20 10.65 4.22
CA LYS A 66 -5.74 10.08 2.97
C LYS A 66 -7.21 9.71 3.12
N HIS A 67 -7.61 9.14 4.26
CA HIS A 67 -9.00 8.78 4.54
C HIS A 67 -9.91 10.01 4.58
N MET A 68 -9.46 11.14 5.14
CA MET A 68 -10.26 12.37 5.21
C MET A 68 -10.75 12.84 3.83
N ARG A 69 -10.04 12.49 2.74
CA ARG A 69 -10.47 12.80 1.36
C ARG A 69 -11.80 12.17 0.97
N ILE A 70 -12.23 11.12 1.67
CA ILE A 70 -13.57 10.53 1.48
C ILE A 70 -14.65 11.47 2.00
N HIS A 71 -14.38 12.18 3.10
CA HIS A 71 -15.31 13.13 3.69
C HIS A 71 -15.29 14.47 2.95
N THR A 72 -14.12 14.94 2.53
CA THR A 72 -13.97 16.24 1.84
C THR A 72 -14.25 16.16 0.33
N GLY A 73 -14.18 14.97 -0.26
CA GLY A 73 -14.27 14.78 -1.70
C GLY A 73 -13.01 15.19 -2.48
N GLU A 74 -11.92 15.55 -1.79
CA GLU A 74 -10.67 16.00 -2.41
C GLU A 74 -10.05 14.90 -3.30
N LYS A 75 -9.74 15.27 -4.56
CA LYS A 75 -9.12 14.39 -5.55
C LYS A 75 -7.88 15.03 -6.16
N PRO A 76 -6.75 15.07 -5.43
CA PRO A 76 -5.60 15.88 -5.82
C PRO A 76 -4.79 15.30 -6.99
N PHE A 77 -5.09 14.09 -7.45
CA PHE A 77 -4.34 13.41 -8.50
C PHE A 77 -5.14 13.37 -9.80
N LYS A 78 -4.70 14.12 -10.82
CA LYS A 78 -5.30 14.16 -12.16
C LYS A 78 -4.61 13.15 -13.09
N CYS A 79 -5.39 12.49 -13.94
CA CYS A 79 -4.87 11.76 -15.09
C CYS A 79 -4.58 12.74 -16.22
N ASP A 80 -3.34 12.78 -16.71
CA ASP A 80 -2.94 13.73 -17.76
C ASP A 80 -3.44 13.34 -19.15
N ILE A 81 -3.99 12.12 -19.31
CA ILE A 81 -4.50 11.63 -20.61
C ILE A 81 -6.02 11.85 -20.76
N CYS A 82 -6.80 11.60 -19.71
CA CYS A 82 -8.27 11.69 -19.75
C CYS A 82 -8.87 12.61 -18.68
N GLU A 83 -8.04 13.40 -18.00
CA GLU A 83 -8.42 14.39 -16.98
C GLU A 83 -9.14 13.86 -15.74
N LYS A 84 -9.37 12.55 -15.65
CA LYS A 84 -10.03 11.91 -14.53
C LYS A 84 -9.25 12.15 -13.22
N MET A 85 -9.96 12.55 -12.17
CA MET A 85 -9.36 12.84 -10.87
C MET A 85 -9.51 11.69 -9.86
N PHE A 86 -8.50 11.52 -9.01
CA PHE A 86 -8.39 10.46 -8.02
C PHE A 86 -8.02 11.01 -6.64
N ALA A 87 -8.60 10.44 -5.59
CA ALA A 87 -8.26 10.75 -4.19
C ALA A 87 -6.93 10.12 -3.75
N ASP A 88 -6.41 9.16 -4.53
CA ASP A 88 -5.20 8.41 -4.21
C ASP A 88 -4.29 8.22 -5.43
N ASN A 89 -2.98 8.41 -5.22
CA ASN A 89 -1.98 8.26 -6.28
C ASN A 89 -1.84 6.80 -6.72
N GLY A 90 -2.03 5.84 -5.83
CA GLY A 90 -2.01 4.42 -6.19
C GLY A 90 -3.14 4.06 -7.16
N HIS A 91 -4.34 4.61 -6.93
CA HIS A 91 -5.47 4.47 -7.86
C HIS A 91 -5.20 5.17 -9.21
N LEU A 92 -4.60 6.36 -9.22
CA LEU A 92 -4.17 7.00 -10.47
C LEU A 92 -3.18 6.10 -11.22
N LYS A 93 -2.11 5.63 -10.58
CA LYS A 93 -1.12 4.73 -11.21
C LYS A 93 -1.75 3.46 -11.77
N GLN A 94 -2.69 2.85 -11.04
CA GLN A 94 -3.43 1.69 -11.52
C GLN A 94 -4.30 2.06 -12.74
N HIS A 95 -4.96 3.21 -12.71
CA HIS A 95 -5.75 3.71 -13.82
C HIS A 95 -4.90 3.96 -15.06
N MET A 96 -3.68 4.50 -14.93
CA MET A 96 -2.80 4.75 -16.09
C MET A 96 -2.53 3.50 -16.94
N ARG A 97 -2.64 2.30 -16.37
CA ARG A 97 -2.50 1.03 -17.10
C ARG A 97 -3.52 0.85 -18.21
N ILE A 98 -4.69 1.49 -18.13
CA ILE A 98 -5.68 1.45 -19.22
C ILE A 98 -5.18 2.19 -20.46
N HIS A 99 -4.34 3.20 -20.27
CA HIS A 99 -3.80 4.00 -21.36
C HIS A 99 -2.53 3.38 -21.95
N THR A 100 -1.72 2.73 -21.12
CA THR A 100 -0.50 2.05 -21.58
C THR A 100 -0.75 0.64 -22.12
N GLY A 101 -1.91 0.04 -21.81
CA GLY A 101 -2.19 -1.36 -22.14
C GLY A 101 -1.37 -2.36 -21.30
N GLU A 102 -0.73 -1.91 -20.22
CA GLU A 102 0.14 -2.74 -19.40
C GLU A 102 -0.65 -3.84 -18.65
N ASN A 103 -0.47 -5.08 -19.08
CA ASN A 103 -0.98 -6.28 -18.42
C ASN A 103 0.12 -6.96 -17.63
N LEU A 104 -0.04 -7.04 -16.31
CA LEU A 104 1.00 -7.52 -15.39
C LEU A 104 0.81 -8.97 -14.96
N PHE A 105 -0.39 -9.51 -15.13
CA PHE A 105 -0.73 -10.84 -14.62
C PHE A 105 -1.37 -11.66 -15.73
N LYS A 106 -0.71 -12.75 -16.12
CA LYS A 106 -1.23 -13.74 -17.08
C LYS A 106 -1.72 -14.96 -16.32
N CYS A 107 -2.92 -15.43 -16.65
CA CYS A 107 -3.40 -16.75 -16.24
C CYS A 107 -2.76 -17.81 -17.12
N GLU A 108 -1.97 -18.72 -16.57
CA GLU A 108 -1.40 -19.81 -17.38
C GLU A 108 -2.41 -20.94 -17.66
N ILE A 109 -3.59 -20.93 -17.03
CA ILE A 109 -4.64 -21.95 -17.26
C ILE A 109 -5.55 -21.56 -18.44
N CYS A 110 -5.91 -20.28 -18.57
CA CYS A 110 -6.81 -19.80 -19.63
C CYS A 110 -6.26 -18.63 -20.44
N GLU A 111 -4.98 -18.31 -20.27
CA GLU A 111 -4.21 -17.27 -20.97
C GLU A 111 -4.72 -15.83 -20.85
N LYS A 112 -5.79 -15.61 -20.08
CA LYS A 112 -6.33 -14.27 -19.83
C LYS A 112 -5.32 -13.38 -19.12
N MET A 113 -5.25 -12.15 -19.61
CA MET A 113 -4.41 -11.09 -19.07
C MET A 113 -5.20 -10.15 -18.16
N PHE A 114 -4.55 -9.68 -17.09
CA PHE A 114 -5.14 -8.78 -16.12
C PHE A 114 -4.18 -7.63 -15.79
N THR A 115 -4.74 -6.43 -15.71
CA THR A 115 -4.02 -5.22 -15.26
C THR A 115 -3.95 -5.13 -13.73
N GLN A 116 -4.79 -5.91 -13.01
CA GLN A 116 -4.91 -5.90 -11.55
C GLN A 116 -4.80 -7.30 -10.94
N ASN A 117 -3.97 -7.43 -9.90
CA ASN A 117 -3.76 -8.68 -9.17
C ASN A 117 -5.05 -9.18 -8.47
N SER A 118 -5.91 -8.28 -8.01
CA SER A 118 -7.19 -8.63 -7.38
C SER A 118 -8.11 -9.38 -8.34
N HIS A 119 -8.20 -8.93 -9.59
CA HIS A 119 -8.99 -9.59 -10.63
C HIS A 119 -8.34 -10.92 -11.04
N PHE A 120 -7.01 -10.94 -11.18
CA PHE A 120 -6.27 -12.17 -11.44
C PHE A 120 -6.49 -13.23 -10.36
N LYS A 121 -6.38 -12.87 -9.07
CA LYS A 121 -6.63 -13.80 -7.95
C LYS A 121 -8.06 -14.32 -7.95
N LYS A 122 -9.06 -13.47 -8.24
CA LYS A 122 -10.44 -13.92 -8.41
C LYS A 122 -10.57 -14.93 -9.54
N GLN A 123 -9.89 -14.69 -10.67
CA GLN A 123 -9.85 -15.66 -11.78
C GLN A 123 -9.20 -16.98 -11.35
N MET A 124 -8.11 -16.96 -10.59
CA MET A 124 -7.45 -18.18 -10.11
C MET A 124 -8.38 -19.03 -9.24
N ILE A 125 -9.16 -18.40 -8.34
CA ILE A 125 -10.13 -19.10 -7.48
C ILE A 125 -11.18 -19.85 -8.31
N LEU A 126 -11.59 -19.31 -9.47
CA LEU A 126 -12.53 -19.98 -10.36
C LEU A 126 -11.93 -21.26 -10.98
N HIS A 127 -10.60 -21.35 -11.15
CA HIS A 127 -9.94 -22.55 -11.65
C HIS A 127 -9.72 -23.59 -10.55
N THR A 128 -9.52 -23.18 -9.30
CA THR A 128 -9.29 -24.09 -8.17
C THR A 128 -10.58 -24.64 -7.55
N GLY A 129 -11.76 -24.21 -8.01
CA GLY A 129 -13.05 -24.75 -7.58
C GLY A 129 -13.50 -24.35 -6.16
N GLU A 130 -12.71 -23.57 -5.42
CA GLU A 130 -13.07 -23.12 -4.07
C GLU A 130 -13.98 -21.90 -4.12
N LYS A 131 -15.29 -22.12 -4.20
CA LYS A 131 -16.29 -21.09 -3.87
C LYS A 131 -16.11 -20.71 -2.39
N LYS A 132 -15.42 -19.61 -2.09
CA LYS A 132 -15.50 -18.99 -0.76
C LYS A 132 -16.93 -18.51 -0.54
N ILE A 133 -17.66 -19.23 0.31
CA ILE A 133 -18.87 -18.74 0.96
C ILE A 133 -18.44 -17.53 1.80
N GLN A 134 -18.82 -16.32 1.38
CA GLN A 134 -18.75 -15.14 2.23
C GLN A 134 -19.95 -15.19 3.18
N MET A 135 -19.67 -15.21 4.48
CA MET A 135 -20.59 -14.79 5.54
C MET A 135 -20.19 -13.38 5.97
#